data_AF-A0A1B9S4G7-F1
#
_entry.id   AF-A0A1B9S4G7-F1
#
_cell.length_a   1.000
_cell.length_b   1.000
_cell.length_c   1.000
_cell.angle_alpha   90.00
_cell.angle_beta   90.00
_cell.angle_gamma   90.00
#
_symmetry.space_group_name_H-M   'P 1'
#
loop_
_entity.id
_entity.type
_entity.pdbx_description
1 polymer ?
#
loop_
_entity_poly.entity_id
_entity_poly.type
_entity_poly.pdbx_seq_one_letter_code
_entity_poly.pdbx_strand_id
1 'polypeptide(L)' 'MEEAIKIDNRGDFGLWAIEVAKQIVSGEGFDLAKAARDGTDDDLREAGNALGQAITNALMEVYDGLLDGAEEG' A
#
# COMPACT_ATOMS: atom_id res chain seq x y z
N MET A 1 -19.65 2.28 -5.99
CA MET A 1 -18.85 1.49 -6.93
C MET A 1 -17.48 2.14 -6.90
N GLU A 2 -16.55 1.55 -6.16
CA GLU A 2 -15.16 1.97 -6.20
C GLU A 2 -14.63 1.67 -7.59
N GLU A 3 -14.11 2.70 -8.24
CA GLU A 3 -13.52 2.62 -9.56
C GLU A 3 -12.20 1.87 -9.40
N ALA A 4 -12.24 0.53 -9.56
CA ALA A 4 -11.04 -0.30 -9.51
C ALA A 4 -10.08 0.19 -10.59
N ILE A 5 -8.90 0.65 -10.18
CA ILE A 5 -7.89 1.17 -11.11
C ILE A 5 -7.39 -0.02 -11.94
N LYS A 6 -7.76 -0.04 -13.22
CA LYS A 6 -7.39 -1.11 -14.13
C LYS A 6 -5.93 -0.92 -14.56
N ILE A 7 -5.05 -1.85 -14.17
CA ILE A 7 -3.64 -1.82 -14.54
C ILE A 7 -3.47 -2.53 -15.89
N ASP A 8 -3.67 -1.80 -16.99
CA ASP A 8 -3.65 -2.38 -18.35
C ASP A 8 -2.22 -2.54 -18.93
N ASN A 9 -1.20 -1.86 -18.37
CA ASN A 9 0.19 -2.01 -18.81
C ASN A 9 1.22 -1.63 -17.71
N ARG A 10 2.51 -1.90 -17.98
CA ARG A 10 3.62 -1.62 -17.05
C ARG A 10 3.79 -0.12 -16.70
N GLY A 11 3.38 0.78 -17.59
CA GLY A 11 3.41 2.22 -17.35
C GLY A 11 2.35 2.65 -16.34
N ASP A 12 1.12 2.15 -16.52
CA ASP A 12 0.00 2.40 -15.62
C ASP A 12 0.25 1.79 -14.23
N PHE A 13 0.85 0.60 -14.19
CA PHE A 13 1.34 -0.01 -12.95
C PHE A 13 2.33 0.91 -12.22
N GLY A 14 3.28 1.50 -12.96
CA GLY A 14 4.26 2.42 -12.38
C GLY A 14 3.63 3.67 -11.78
N LEU A 15 2.61 4.24 -12.43
CA LEU A 15 1.88 5.39 -11.91
C LEU A 15 1.06 5.04 -10.66
N TRP A 16 0.31 3.94 -10.71
CA TRP A 16 -0.44 3.44 -9.56
C TRP A 16 0.49 3.16 -8.38
N ALA A 17 1.62 2.49 -8.61
CA ALA A 17 2.57 2.15 -7.55
C ALA A 17 3.15 3.40 -6.87
N ILE A 18 3.39 4.47 -7.64
CA ILE A 18 3.84 5.76 -7.12
C ILE A 18 2.74 6.42 -6.26
N GLU A 19 1.49 6.39 -6.69
CA GLU A 19 0.37 6.98 -5.96
C GLU A 19 0.11 6.23 -4.65
N VAL A 20 0.04 4.91 -4.69
CA VAL A 20 -0.15 4.07 -3.50
C VAL A 20 1.02 4.22 -2.53
N ALA A 21 2.26 4.22 -3.02
CA ALA A 21 3.43 4.45 -2.16
C ALA A 21 3.37 5.82 -1.45
N LYS A 22 2.94 6.88 -2.15
CA LYS A 22 2.76 8.21 -1.53
C LYS A 22 1.70 8.19 -0.44
N GLN A 23 0.57 7.50 -0.66
CA GLN A 23 -0.49 7.40 0.34
C GLN A 23 -0.01 6.65 1.59
N ILE A 24 0.62 5.49 1.41
CA ILE A 24 1.17 4.68 2.52
C ILE A 24 2.21 5.47 3.33
N VAL A 25 3.14 6.15 2.65
CA VAL A 25 4.16 6.96 3.33
C VAL A 25 3.55 8.15 4.06
N SER A 26 2.52 8.79 3.50
CA SER A 26 1.91 9.99 4.09
C SER A 26 1.03 9.68 5.30
N GLY A 27 0.38 8.51 5.33
CA GLY A 27 -0.38 8.03 6.49
C GLY A 27 0.52 7.26 7.46
N GLU A 28 0.68 5.97 7.19
CA GLU A 28 1.37 5.02 8.07
C GLU A 28 2.84 5.37 8.32
N GLY A 29 3.53 5.89 7.31
CA GLY A 29 4.94 6.32 7.45
C GLY A 29 5.11 7.52 8.38
N PHE A 30 4.17 8.47 8.36
CA PHE A 30 4.16 9.61 9.25
C PHE A 30 3.85 9.19 10.70
N ASP A 31 2.86 8.32 10.88
CA ASP A 31 2.47 7.80 12.20
C ASP A 31 3.60 6.99 12.82
N LEU A 32 4.31 6.18 12.02
CA LEU A 32 5.51 5.49 12.47
C LEU A 32 6.62 6.46 12.89
N ALA A 33 6.88 7.50 12.11
CA ALA A 33 7.90 8.50 12.44
C ALA A 33 7.55 9.28 13.73
N LYS A 34 6.27 9.58 13.94
CA LYS A 34 5.76 10.20 15.15
C LYS A 34 5.91 9.28 16.36
N ALA A 35 5.52 8.00 16.23
CA ALA A 35 5.67 7.00 17.29
C ALA A 35 7.14 6.78 17.66
N ALA A 36 8.05 6.74 16.67
CA ALA A 36 9.48 6.61 16.90
C ALA A 36 10.10 7.82 17.63
N ARG A 37 9.51 9.01 17.47
CA ARG A 37 10.01 10.25 18.08
C ARG A 37 9.49 10.45 19.49
N ASP A 38 8.17 10.36 19.66
CA ASP A 38 7.45 10.84 20.85
C ASP A 38 6.61 9.73 21.52
N GLY A 39 6.57 8.51 20.96
CA GLY A 39 5.74 7.40 21.44
C GLY A 39 6.47 6.40 22.34
N THR A 40 5.72 5.41 22.80
CA THR A 40 6.22 4.24 23.53
C THR A 40 6.67 3.12 22.59
N ASP A 41 7.32 2.10 23.14
CA ASP A 41 7.71 0.91 22.36
C ASP A 41 6.49 0.17 21.79
N ASP A 42 5.37 0.18 22.52
CA ASP A 42 4.10 -0.37 22.03
C ASP A 42 3.52 0.46 20.88
N ASP A 43 3.56 1.80 20.97
CA ASP A 43 3.12 2.68 19.88
C ASP A 43 3.97 2.47 18.62
N LEU A 44 5.29 2.33 18.80
CA LEU A 44 6.22 2.06 17.71
C LEU A 44 5.93 0.72 17.04
N ARG A 45 5.64 -0.32 17.84
CA ARG A 45 5.27 -1.65 17.36
C ARG A 45 3.94 -1.63 16.60
N GLU A 46 2.94 -0.94 17.13
CA GLU A 46 1.62 -0.82 16.49
C GLU A 46 1.71 -0.10 15.15
N ALA A 47 2.34 1.07 15.11
CA ALA A 47 2.54 1.83 13.88
C ALA A 47 3.39 1.06 12.85
N GLY A 48 4.40 0.33 13.30
CA GLY A 48 5.23 -0.51 12.43
C GLY A 48 4.43 -1.65 11.78
N ASN A 49 3.55 -2.29 12.55
CA ASN A 49 2.65 -3.32 12.02
C ASN A 49 1.65 -2.74 11.03
N ALA A 50 1.07 -1.57 11.31
CA ALA A 50 0.12 -0.90 10.42
C ALA A 50 0.77 -0.57 9.07
N LEU A 51 1.98 -0.01 9.07
CA LEU A 51 2.76 0.25 7.86
C LEU A 51 3.04 -1.04 7.07
N GLY A 52 3.50 -2.10 7.74
CA GLY A 52 3.79 -3.39 7.09
C GLY A 52 2.54 -4.02 6.49
N GLN A 53 1.40 -3.91 7.16
CA GLN A 53 0.11 -4.40 6.67
C GLN A 53 -0.35 -3.61 5.45
N ALA A 54 -0.22 -2.28 5.45
CA ALA A 54 -0.59 -1.43 4.31
C ALA A 54 0.24 -1.76 3.06
N ILE A 55 1.55 -1.98 3.22
CA ILE A 55 2.42 -2.44 2.12
C ILE A 55 1.97 -3.80 1.61
N THR A 56 1.68 -4.74 2.51
CA THR A 56 1.25 -6.10 2.14
C THR A 56 -0.07 -6.06 1.38
N ASN A 57 -1.05 -5.28 1.83
CA ASN A 57 -2.33 -5.12 1.16
C ASN A 57 -2.16 -4.55 -0.25
N ALA A 58 -1.32 -3.54 -0.43
CA ALA A 58 -1.01 -2.98 -1.74
C ALA A 58 -0.39 -4.04 -2.67
N LEU A 59 0.53 -4.87 -2.17
CA LEU A 59 1.13 -5.94 -2.98
C LEU A 59 0.12 -7.03 -3.36
N MET A 60 -0.83 -7.34 -2.47
CA MET A 60 -1.92 -8.28 -2.76
C MET A 60 -2.89 -7.70 -3.80
N GLU A 61 -3.20 -6.41 -3.75
CA GLU A 61 -4.04 -5.74 -4.76
C GLU A 61 -3.41 -5.83 -6.16
N VAL A 62 -2.09 -5.70 -6.26
CA VAL A 62 -1.37 -5.92 -7.53
C VAL A 62 -1.50 -7.37 -7.98
N TYR A 63 -1.32 -8.32 -7.07
CA TYR A 63 -1.42 -9.73 -7.39
C TYR A 63 -2.82 -10.11 -7.88
N ASP A 64 -3.85 -9.66 -7.19
CA ASP A 64 -5.25 -9.88 -7.56
C ASP A 64 -5.59 -9.20 -8.89
N GLY A 65 -5.14 -7.95 -9.10
CA GLY A 65 -5.30 -7.26 -10.37
C GLY A 65 -4.60 -7.93 -11.56
N LEU A 66 -3.48 -8.63 -11.32
CA LEU A 66 -2.82 -9.47 -12.33
C LEU A 66 -3.59 -10.76 -12.62
N LEU A 67 -4.26 -11.34 -11.62
CA LEU A 67 -5.05 -12.56 -11.78
C LEU A 67 -6.40 -12.32 -12.45
N ASP A 68 -7.06 -11.18 -12.19
CA ASP A 68 -8.32 -10.82 -12.83
C ASP A 68 -8.17 -10.66 -14.36
N GLY A 69 -6.96 -10.35 -14.85
CA GLY A 69 -6.65 -10.34 -16.29
C GLY A 69 -6.33 -11.72 -16.89
N ALA A 70 -6.21 -12.77 -16.07
CA ALA A 70 -5.84 -14.12 -16.50
C ALA A 70 -7.03 -15.01 -16.84
N GLU A 71 -8.26 -14.63 -16.48
CA GLU A 71 -9.48 -15.42 -16.72
C GLU A 71 -10.13 -15.18 -18.10
N GLU A 72 -9.55 -14.34 -18.96
CA GLU A 72 -10.04 -14.07 -20.34
C GLU A 72 -9.16 -14.68 -21.46
N GLY A 73 -8.48 -15.81 -21.21
CA GLY A 73 -7.61 -16.50 -22.18
C GLY A 73 -8.01 -17.94 -22.51
#